data_AF-A0A0Q0D689-F1
#
_entry.id   AF-A0A0Q0D689-F1
#
_cell.length_a   1.000
_cell.length_b   1.000
_cell.length_c   1.000
_cell.angle_alpha   90.00
_cell.angle_beta   90.00
_cell.angle_gamma   90.00
#
_symmetry.space_group_name_H-M   'P 1'
#
loop_
_entity.id
_entity.type
_entity.pdbx_description
1 polymer ?
#
loop_
_entity_poly.entity_id
_entity_poly.type
_entity_poly.pdbx_seq_one_letter_code
_entity_poly.pdbx_strand_id
1 'polypeptide(L)' 'MPNRLLILITALTLATLAGCAGPLPTVNPDMAWVEMRTVTGQLIMGDKLDGENTYDGRYFQVTPGQP' A
#
# COMPACT_ATOMS: atom_id res chain seq x y z
N MET A 1 11.57 -26.60 29.51
CA MET A 1 11.39 -26.39 28.04
C MET A 1 11.37 -24.89 27.69
N PRO A 2 12.46 -24.14 27.96
CA PRO A 2 12.50 -22.68 27.70
C PRO A 2 12.51 -22.33 26.21
N ASN A 3 13.01 -23.23 25.35
CA ASN A 3 13.18 -22.99 23.93
C ASN A 3 11.86 -22.86 23.14
N ARG A 4 10.81 -23.60 23.52
CA ARG A 4 9.49 -23.50 22.87
C ARG A 4 8.81 -22.15 23.15
N LEU A 5 8.98 -21.63 24.37
CA LEU A 5 8.43 -20.33 24.75
C LEU A 5 9.14 -19.21 23.98
N LEU A 6 10.47 -19.28 23.88
CA LEU A 6 11.26 -18.32 23.12
C LEU A 6 10.85 -18.29 21.64
N ILE A 7 10.67 -19.46 21.00
CA ILE A 7 10.24 -19.57 19.60
C ILE A 7 8.87 -18.92 19.38
N LEU A 8 7.91 -19.14 20.29
CA LEU A 8 6.56 -18.56 20.19
C LEU A 8 6.57 -17.04 20.31
N ILE A 9 7.36 -16.49 21.23
CA ILE A 9 7.49 -15.04 21.41
C ILE A 9 8.09 -14.41 20.16
N THR A 10 9.15 -14.99 19.61
CA THR A 10 9.79 -14.52 18.37
C THR A 10 8.84 -14.60 17.18
N ALA A 11 8.07 -15.68 17.04
CA ALA A 11 7.10 -15.80 15.96
C ALA A 11 6.00 -14.72 16.05
N LEU A 12 5.52 -14.42 17.26
CA LEU A 12 4.48 -13.42 17.47
C LEU A 12 4.98 -12.00 17.19
N THR A 13 6.21 -11.67 17.58
CA THR A 13 6.80 -10.35 17.29
C THR A 13 7.07 -10.16 15.80
N LEU A 14 7.44 -11.21 15.05
CA LEU A 14 7.60 -11.10 13.60
C LEU A 14 6.26 -10.93 12.88
N ALA A 15 5.19 -11.56 13.37
CA ALA A 15 3.86 -11.45 12.76
C ALA A 15 3.29 -10.02 12.85
N THR A 16 3.63 -9.24 13.90
CA THR A 16 3.15 -7.86 14.02
C THR A 16 3.83 -6.89 13.05
N LEU A 17 4.99 -7.23 12.48
CA LEU A 17 5.66 -6.41 11.46
C LEU A 17 4.99 -6.52 10.08
N ALA A 18 4.31 -7.63 9.79
CA ALA A 18 3.65 -7.86 8.50
C ALA A 18 2.43 -6.93 8.25
N GLY A 19 1.91 -6.27 9.30
CA GLY A 19 0.76 -5.36 9.18
C GLY A 19 1.10 -3.95 8.68
N CYS A 20 2.38 -3.59 8.57
CA CYS A 20 2.77 -2.20 8.27
C CYS A 20 2.63 -1.80 6.79
N ALA A 21 2.52 -2.76 5.87
CA ALA A 21 2.28 -2.52 4.46
C ALA A 21 1.16 -3.45 3.98
N GLY A 22 -0.05 -2.91 3.82
CA GLY A 22 -1.15 -3.63 3.18
C GLY A 22 -0.79 -4.03 1.74
N PRO A 23 -1.46 -5.05 1.18
CA PRO A 23 -1.18 -5.49 -0.18
C PRO A 23 -1.36 -4.34 -1.16
N LEU A 24 -0.36 -4.14 -2.02
CA LEU A 24 -0.43 -3.17 -3.11
C LEU A 24 -1.56 -3.57 -4.09
N PRO A 25 -2.31 -2.61 -4.64
CA PRO A 25 -3.29 -2.87 -5.68
C PRO A 25 -2.67 -3.54 -6.91
N THR A 26 -3.47 -4.26 -7.70
CA THR A 26 -3.01 -4.98 -8.90
C THR A 26 -2.32 -4.03 -9.88
N VAL A 27 -1.05 -4.32 -10.20
CA VAL A 27 -0.19 -3.52 -11.08
C VAL A 27 -0.55 -3.80 -12.55
N ASN A 28 -0.91 -2.76 -13.31
CA ASN A 28 -0.97 -2.82 -14.76
C ASN A 28 0.38 -2.34 -15.36
N PRO A 29 1.11 -3.18 -16.13
CA PRO A 29 2.40 -2.80 -16.71
C PRO A 29 2.31 -1.72 -17.80
N ASP A 30 1.14 -1.48 -18.39
CA ASP A 30 0.95 -0.45 -19.41
C ASP A 30 0.65 0.94 -18.81
N MET A 31 0.59 1.04 -17.47
CA MET A 31 0.26 2.26 -16.74
C MET A 31 1.39 2.71 -15.82
N ALA A 32 1.46 4.01 -15.56
CA ALA A 32 2.41 4.56 -14.60
C ALA A 32 1.78 4.60 -13.19
N TRP A 33 2.54 4.14 -12.19
CA TRP A 33 2.16 4.24 -10.78
C TRP A 33 2.58 5.57 -10.20
N VAL A 34 1.64 6.27 -9.58
CA VAL A 34 1.89 7.56 -8.93
C VAL A 34 1.44 7.47 -7.47
N GLU A 35 2.35 7.85 -6.57
CA GLU A 35 2.07 8.03 -5.15
C GLU A 35 1.97 9.53 -4.85
N MET A 36 0.90 9.94 -4.15
CA MET A 36 0.77 11.32 -3.69
C MET A 36 1.12 11.43 -2.20
N ARG A 37 2.13 12.26 -1.90
CA ARG A 37 2.41 12.68 -0.53
C ARG A 37 1.51 13.84 -0.15
N THR A 38 0.54 13.60 0.74
CA THR A 38 -0.33 14.64 1.28
C THR A 38 0.30 15.30 2.51
N VAL A 39 0.13 16.61 2.64
CA VAL A 39 0.36 17.32 3.91
C VAL A 39 -0.86 17.08 4.81
N THR A 40 -0.64 16.92 6.11
CA THR A 40 -1.68 16.62 7.10
C THR A 40 -2.90 17.55 6.98
N GLY A 41 -4.09 16.95 6.99
CA GLY A 41 -5.37 17.68 6.90
C GLY A 41 -5.98 17.76 5.50
N GLN A 42 -5.28 17.32 4.45
CA GLN A 42 -5.86 17.18 3.11
C GLN A 42 -5.94 15.71 2.69
N LEU A 43 -7.17 15.23 2.52
CA LEU A 43 -7.46 13.95 1.89
C LEU A 43 -7.37 14.14 0.37
N ILE A 44 -6.39 13.51 -0.24
CA ILE A 44 -6.31 13.35 -1.69
C ILE A 44 -6.47 11.87 -1.98
N MET A 45 -7.51 11.55 -2.75
CA MET A 45 -7.85 10.20 -3.16
C MET A 45 -7.64 10.10 -4.67
N GLY A 46 -7.06 8.99 -5.12
CA GLY A 46 -6.78 8.74 -6.54
C GLY A 46 -8.01 8.84 -7.44
N ASP A 47 -9.18 8.46 -6.93
CA ASP A 47 -10.47 8.52 -7.63
C ASP A 47 -10.87 9.94 -8.07
N LYS A 48 -10.30 10.98 -7.47
CA LYS A 48 -10.50 12.37 -7.90
C LYS A 48 -9.74 12.72 -9.19
N LEU A 49 -8.73 11.93 -9.56
CA LEU A 49 -7.91 12.17 -10.74
C LEU A 49 -8.49 11.51 -12.00
N ASP A 50 -8.89 10.24 -11.89
CA ASP A 50 -9.31 9.39 -13.02
C ASP A 50 -10.76 8.89 -12.92
N GLY A 51 -11.43 9.08 -11.76
CA GLY A 51 -12.77 8.56 -11.50
C GLY A 51 -12.80 7.09 -11.08
N GLU A 52 -11.64 6.45 -10.93
CA GLU A 52 -11.53 5.02 -10.64
C GLU A 52 -11.19 4.79 -9.16
N ASN A 53 -11.97 3.93 -8.49
CA ASN A 53 -11.79 3.66 -7.08
C ASN A 53 -10.84 2.48 -6.86
N THR A 54 -9.60 2.77 -6.47
CA THR A 54 -8.66 1.76 -5.99
C THR A 54 -8.99 1.38 -4.53
N TYR A 55 -8.90 0.10 -4.20
CA TYR A 55 -9.06 -0.38 -2.81
C TYR A 55 -8.17 0.37 -1.80
N ASP A 56 -7.01 0.86 -2.26
CA ASP A 56 -6.17 1.80 -1.54
C ASP A 56 -6.08 3.12 -2.32
N GLY A 57 -6.87 4.12 -1.91
CA GLY A 57 -6.97 5.41 -2.60
C GLY A 57 -5.71 6.29 -2.55
N ARG A 58 -4.64 5.84 -1.89
CA ARG A 58 -3.32 6.48 -1.95
C ARG A 58 -2.59 6.20 -3.26
N TYR A 59 -3.03 5.17 -3.99
CA TYR A 59 -2.45 4.75 -5.26
C TYR A 59 -3.44 4.88 -6.40
N PHE A 60 -2.96 5.35 -7.54
CA PHE A 60 -3.71 5.41 -8.79
C PHE A 60 -2.76 5.19 -9.96
N GLN A 61 -3.35 4.83 -11.10
CA GLN A 61 -2.62 4.52 -12.31
C GLN A 61 -3.05 5.48 -13.41
N VAL A 62 -2.08 6.05 -14.14
CA VAL A 62 -2.36 6.96 -15.25
C VAL A 62 -1.81 6.40 -16.55
N THR A 63 -2.54 6.63 -17.64
CA THR A 63 -2.05 6.32 -18.98
C THR A 63 -0.85 7.22 -19.30
N PRO A 64 0.24 6.68 -19.86
CA PRO A 64 1.38 7.49 -20.30
C PRO A 64 0.93 8.59 -21.28
N GLY A 65 1.42 9.81 -21.08
CA GLY A 65 1.18 10.93 -21.99
C GLY A 65 1.80 10.69 -23.37
N GLN A 66 1.19 11.27 -24.41
CA GLN A 66 1.78 11.30 -25.75
C GLN A 66 2.84 12.43 -25.82
N PRO A 67 3.95 12.23 -26.56
CA PRO A 67 5.05 13.18 -26.64
C PRO A 67 4.69 14.49 -27.35
#